data_AF-A0A2M8ZAQ0-F1
#
_entry.id   AF-A0A2M8ZAQ0-F1
#
_cell.length_a   1.000
_cell.length_b   1.000
_cell.length_c   1.000
_cell.angle_alpha   90.00
_cell.angle_beta   90.00
_cell.angle_gamma   90.00
#
_symmetry.space_group_name_H-M   'P 1'
#
loop_
_entity.id
_entity.type
_entity.pdbx_description
1 polymer ?
#
loop_
_entity_poly.entity_id
_entity_poly.type
_entity_poly.pdbx_seq_one_letter_code
_entity_poly.pdbx_strand_id
1 'polypeptide(L)' 'MKLDNNKKIVVQVYPSRKFGIVIGSNDGLIGILQDNGEYIDVPQERLRIISEEVEKDGKYKGNIK' A
#
# COMPACT_ATOMS: atom_id res chain seq x y z
N MET A 1 -8.37 2.01 -7.89
CA MET A 1 -8.74 1.90 -6.46
C MET A 1 -8.72 3.32 -5.89
N LYS A 2 -9.79 3.81 -5.25
CA LYS A 2 -9.71 5.15 -4.61
C LYS A 2 -8.95 5.00 -3.29
N LEU A 3 -7.78 5.61 -3.18
CA LEU A 3 -7.08 5.74 -1.91
C LEU A 3 -7.79 6.82 -1.12
N ASP A 4 -8.41 6.44 -0.02
CA ASP A 4 -8.88 7.40 0.96
C ASP A 4 -7.64 7.92 1.70
N ASN A 5 -7.45 9.24 1.78
CA ASN A 5 -6.29 9.84 2.47
C ASN A 5 -6.16 9.41 3.95
N ASN A 6 -7.22 8.86 4.52
CA ASN A 6 -7.26 8.36 5.89
C ASN A 6 -6.92 6.86 5.98
N LYS A 7 -6.47 6.23 4.90
CA LYS A 7 -6.12 4.81 4.86
C LYS A 7 -4.65 4.63 4.47
N LYS A 8 -3.94 3.88 5.30
CA LYS A 8 -2.59 3.41 5.03
C LYS A 8 -2.66 1.93 4.71
N ILE A 9 -2.31 1.57 3.48
CA ILE A 9 -2.41 0.21 2.97
C ILE A 9 -1.00 -0.31 2.76
N VAL A 10 -0.64 -1.34 3.52
CA VAL A 10 0.68 -1.98 3.41
C VAL A 10 0.55 -3.20 2.51
N VAL A 11 1.43 -3.31 1.53
CA VAL A 11 1.43 -4.37 0.52
C VAL A 11 2.77 -5.08 0.44
N GLN A 12 2.73 -6.32 -0.03
CA GLN A 12 3.89 -7.10 -0.49
C GLN A 12 3.86 -7.21 -2.02
N VAL A 13 5.02 -7.05 -2.65
CA VAL A 13 5.21 -7.09 -4.11
C VAL A 13 5.79 -8.43 -4.58
N TYR A 14 5.04 -9.22 -5.34
CA TYR A 14 5.49 -10.49 -5.92
C TYR A 14 6.29 -10.32 -7.23
N PRO A 15 7.24 -11.23 -7.55
CA PRO A 15 7.66 -12.39 -6.77
C PRO A 15 8.69 -12.07 -5.66
N SER A 16 9.04 -10.79 -5.48
CA SER A 16 9.96 -10.35 -4.43
C SER A 16 9.33 -10.41 -3.04
N ARG A 17 10.14 -10.29 -1.98
CA ARG A 17 9.66 -9.97 -0.62
C ARG A 17 9.85 -8.48 -0.32
N LYS A 18 9.51 -7.63 -1.29
CA LYS A 18 9.50 -6.18 -1.11
C LYS A 18 8.16 -5.76 -0.50
N PHE A 19 8.21 -4.80 0.41
CA PHE A 19 7.05 -4.25 1.09
C PHE A 19 7.01 -2.74 0.91
N GLY A 20 5.82 -2.16 1.07
CA GLY A 20 5.67 -0.72 1.05
C GLY A 20 4.23 -0.29 1.28
N ILE A 21 4.03 1.02 1.26
CA ILE A 21 2.72 1.65 1.44
C ILE A 21 2.20 2.07 0.07
N VAL A 22 0.93 1.79 -0.19
CA VAL A 22 0.28 2.29 -1.40
C VAL A 22 0.10 3.81 -1.30
N ILE A 23 0.60 4.53 -2.29
CA ILE A 23 0.54 6.00 -2.36
C ILE A 23 -0.31 6.51 -3.53
N GLY A 24 -0.65 5.65 -4.49
CA GLY A 24 -1.42 6.03 -5.67
C GLY A 24 -1.87 4.83 -6.49
N SER A 25 -2.82 5.04 -7.39
CA SER A 25 -3.11 4.09 -8.45
C SER A 25 -3.47 4.83 -9.74
N ASN A 26 -2.96 4.36 -10.86
CA ASN A 26 -3.30 4.85 -12.20
C ASN A 26 -3.29 3.69 -13.20
N ASP A 27 -4.35 3.54 -13.98
CA ASP A 27 -4.48 2.56 -15.07
C ASP A 27 -3.97 1.14 -14.75
N GLY A 28 -4.41 0.58 -13.61
CA GLY A 28 -4.03 -0.78 -13.17
C GLY A 28 -2.65 -0.89 -12.51
N LEU A 29 -1.84 0.18 -12.55
CA LEU A 29 -0.60 0.30 -11.79
C LEU A 29 -0.87 0.92 -10.43
N ILE A 30 -0.14 0.44 -9.43
CA ILE A 30 -0.19 0.90 -8.05
C ILE A 30 1.19 1.44 -7.68
N GLY A 31 1.23 2.71 -7.28
CA GLY A 31 2.44 3.35 -6.79
C GLY A 31 2.68 2.95 -5.33
N ILE A 32 3.91 2.53 -5.03
CA ILE A 32 4.31 2.03 -3.72
C ILE A 32 5.53 2.80 -3.24
N LEU A 33 5.42 3.36 -2.03
CA LEU A 33 6.55 3.90 -1.28
C LEU A 33 7.18 2.79 -0.43
N GLN A 34 8.41 2.44 -0.73
CA GLN A 34 9.21 1.49 0.02
C GLN A 34 9.80 2.15 1.30
N ASP A 35 10.24 1.34 2.24
CA ASP A 35 10.85 1.77 3.51
C ASP A 35 12.16 2.55 3.33
N ASN A 36 12.89 2.27 2.26
CA ASN A 36 14.10 2.99 1.86
C ASN A 36 13.81 4.37 1.20
N GLY A 37 12.54 4.76 1.06
CA GLY A 37 12.14 6.00 0.40
C GLY A 37 12.04 5.92 -1.12
N GLU A 38 12.30 4.75 -1.72
CA GLU A 38 12.11 4.54 -3.15
C GLU A 38 10.64 4.39 -3.51
N TYR A 39 10.32 4.78 -4.75
CA TYR A 39 8.99 4.68 -5.32
C TYR A 39 9.01 3.69 -6.48
N ILE A 40 8.06 2.76 -6.49
CA ILE A 40 7.90 1.79 -7.58
C ILE A 40 6.44 1.72 -8.02
N ASP A 41 6.22 1.59 -9.32
CA ASP A 41 4.91 1.28 -9.89
C ASP A 41 4.81 -0.22 -10.17
N VAL A 42 3.75 -0.83 -9.66
CA VAL A 42 3.57 -2.28 -9.73
C VAL A 42 2.16 -2.60 -10.22
N PRO A 43 1.99 -3.54 -11.17
CA PRO A 43 0.67 -4.04 -11.56
C PRO A 43 -0.09 -4.59 -10.35
N GLN A 44 -1.38 -4.26 -10.25
CA GLN A 44 -2.22 -4.64 -9.10
C GLN A 44 -2.20 -6.14 -8.82
N GLU A 45 -2.14 -6.99 -9.85
CA GLU A 45 -2.09 -8.45 -9.75
C GLU A 45 -0.82 -8.99 -9.10
N ARG A 46 0.24 -8.17 -9.01
CA ARG A 46 1.50 -8.52 -8.34
C ARG A 46 1.54 -8.10 -6.88
N LEU A 47 0.44 -7.57 -6.35
CA LEU A 47 0.36 -7.09 -4.98
C LEU A 47 -0.49 -7.98 -4.11
N ARG A 48 -0.03 -8.16 -2.88
CA ARG A 48 -0.82 -8.73 -1.79
C ARG A 48 -0.91 -7.72 -0.66
N ILE A 49 -2.14 -7.37 -0.29
CA ILE A 49 -2.39 -6.54 0.89
C ILE A 49 -2.05 -7.35 2.14
N ILE A 50 -1.23 -6.78 3.02
CA ILE A 50 -0.85 -7.40 4.30
C ILE A 50 -1.47 -6.67 5.49
N SER A 51 -1.73 -5.37 5.37
CA SER A 51 -2.41 -4.60 6.41
C SER A 51 -3.17 -3.42 5.81
N GLU A 52 -4.31 -3.12 6.42
CA GLU A 52 -5.08 -1.91 6.18
C GLU A 52 -5.25 -1.19 7.51
N GLU A 53 -4.64 -0.02 7.61
CA GLU A 53 -4.75 0.90 8.74
C GLU A 53 -5.67 2.05 8.36
N VAL A 54 -6.67 2.33 9.21
CA VAL A 54 -7.55 3.49 9.04
C VAL A 54 -7.23 4.49 10.12
N GLU A 55 -6.98 5.74 9.73
CA GLU A 55 -6.85 6.84 10.65
C GLU A 55 -8.21 7.17 11.28
N LYS A 56 -8.28 7.11 12.61
CA LYS A 56 -9.39 7.58 13.43
C LYS A 56 -8.84 8.42 14.56
N ASP A 57 -9.35 9.64 14.71
CA ASP A 57 -9.00 10.56 15.79
C ASP A 57 -7.49 10.83 15.90
N GLY A 58 -6.80 10.98 14.74
CA GLY A 58 -5.35 11.19 14.66
C GLY A 58 -4.49 9.96 14.99
N LYS A 59 -5.09 8.76 15.04
CA LYS A 59 -4.38 7.50 15.27
C LYS A 59 -4.76 6.46 14.21
N TYR A 60 -3.75 5.80 13.63
CA TYR A 60 -3.94 4.66 12.76
C TYR A 60 -4.35 3.42 13.57
N LYS A 61 -5.51 2.84 13.25
CA LYS A 61 -5.94 1.55 13.78
C LYS A 61 -5.94 0.53 12.64
N GLY A 62 -5.10 -0.49 12.78
CA GLY A 62 -4.90 -1.52 11.76
C GLY A 62 -5.59 -2.84 12.09
N ASN A 63 -6.08 -3.51 11.05
CA ASN A 63 -6.36 -4.94 11.07
C ASN A 63 -5.28 -5.64 10.25
N ILE A 64 -4.65 -6.67 10.82
CA ILE A 64 -3.71 -7.54 10.10
C ILE A 64 -4.55 -8.60 9.39
N LYS A 65 -4.37 -8.76 8.08
CA LYS A 65 -5.11 -9.75 7.26
C LYS A 65 -4.35 -11.06 7.14
#